data_AF-A0AAW2PET4-F1
#
_entry.id   AF-A0AAW2PET4-F1
#
_cell.length_a   1.000
_cell.length_b   1.000
_cell.length_c   1.000
_cell.angle_alpha   90.00
_cell.angle_beta   90.00
_cell.angle_gamma   90.00
#
_symmetry.space_group_name_H-M   'P 1'
#
loop_
_entity.id
_entity.type
_entity.pdbx_description
1 polymer ?
#
loop_
_entity_poly.entity_id
_entity_poly.type
_entity_poly.pdbx_seq_one_letter_code
_entity_poly.pdbx_strand_id
1 'polypeptide(L)'
;MTTAARPTWAPAKGGNEQGGTRIFGPSQKYSSRDIAAHTTLKPRKEGQDTQDELQRRNLRDELEDRERRHFSSKEDRDRRKGGHLLLEGSRRDVEDRIVPRSVDADDADVDAQSDDDSDDDDDDEDDEEALLAELERLRKEKAEQKEREEQEKQEELKAKEEQLLRGILS
;
A
#
# COMPACT_ATOMS: atom_id res chain seq x y z
N MET A 1 43.85 -0.66 -26.53
CA MET A 1 42.75 0.02 -25.80
C MET A 1 42.84 -0.39 -24.33
N THR A 2 42.73 0.55 -23.38
CA THR A 2 42.93 0.28 -21.94
C THR A 2 41.61 -0.02 -21.21
N THR A 3 41.60 -1.03 -20.34
CA THR A 3 40.41 -1.61 -19.67
C THR A 3 40.11 -0.97 -18.30
N ALA A 4 40.37 0.32 -18.14
CA ALA A 4 40.20 1.02 -16.87
C ALA A 4 38.71 1.22 -16.50
N ALA A 5 37.83 1.42 -17.49
CA ALA A 5 36.40 1.48 -17.28
C ALA A 5 35.85 0.07 -17.04
N ARG A 6 35.30 -0.16 -15.84
CA ARG A 6 34.72 -1.44 -15.42
C ARG A 6 33.33 -1.16 -14.85
N PRO A 7 32.30 -1.95 -15.18
CA PRO A 7 31.00 -1.84 -14.53
C PRO A 7 31.08 -2.29 -13.07
N THR A 8 30.23 -1.72 -12.22
CA THR A 8 30.04 -2.15 -10.83
C THR A 8 28.99 -3.25 -10.76
N TRP A 9 29.40 -4.49 -10.50
CA TRP A 9 28.48 -5.62 -10.34
C TRP A 9 27.95 -5.78 -8.91
N ALA A 10 28.65 -5.22 -7.93
CA ALA A 10 28.25 -5.21 -6.52
C ALA A 10 28.26 -3.78 -5.99
N PRO A 11 27.15 -3.30 -5.37
CA PRO A 11 27.10 -1.97 -4.78
C PRO A 11 27.92 -1.90 -3.49
N ALA A 12 28.32 -0.70 -3.10
CA ALA A 12 28.99 -0.48 -1.82
C ALA A 12 28.07 -0.82 -0.64
N LYS A 13 28.58 -1.58 0.33
CA LYS A 13 27.83 -1.95 1.54
C LYS A 13 28.01 -0.89 2.63
N GLY A 14 26.90 -0.33 3.13
CA GLY A 14 26.91 0.56 4.29
C GLY A 14 27.26 -0.17 5.60
N GLY A 15 27.75 0.57 6.61
CA GLY A 15 27.98 0.05 7.97
C GLY A 15 29.44 0.18 8.48
N ASN A 16 30.42 0.13 7.58
CA ASN A 16 31.83 0.13 8.00
C ASN A 16 32.43 1.51 8.12
N GLU A 17 31.78 2.56 7.62
CA GLU A 17 32.43 3.84 7.43
C GLU A 17 31.70 5.04 8.08
N GLN A 18 30.91 5.85 7.41
CA GLN A 18 30.25 6.97 8.11
C GLN A 18 28.85 6.56 8.56
N GLY A 19 28.55 6.74 9.85
CA GLY A 19 27.24 6.44 10.42
C GLY A 19 26.92 4.96 10.64
N GLY A 20 27.86 4.06 10.39
CA GLY A 20 27.77 2.67 10.83
C GLY A 20 28.59 2.41 12.10
N THR A 21 28.51 1.20 12.64
CA THR A 21 29.25 0.71 13.82
C THR A 21 30.77 0.63 13.55
N ARG A 22 31.42 1.77 13.25
CA ARG A 22 32.88 1.86 13.26
C ARG A 22 33.37 1.72 14.70
N ILE A 23 34.23 0.73 14.91
CA ILE A 23 34.99 0.48 16.16
C ILE A 23 36.17 1.48 16.28
N PHE A 24 36.58 2.13 15.17
CA PHE A 24 37.60 3.17 15.18
C PHE A 24 36.96 4.52 15.54
N GLY A 25 37.52 5.20 16.53
CA GLY A 25 36.86 6.23 17.34
C GLY A 25 36.19 7.39 16.58
N PRO A 26 35.28 8.11 17.26
CA PRO A 26 34.45 9.14 16.64
C PRO A 26 35.31 10.24 16.01
N SER A 27 35.02 10.59 14.76
CA SER A 27 35.68 11.70 14.08
C SER A 27 35.17 13.04 14.60
N GLN A 28 36.05 14.02 14.77
CA GLN A 28 35.69 15.40 15.11
C GLN A 28 35.28 16.25 13.88
N LYS A 29 35.27 15.66 12.68
CA LYS A 29 34.92 16.36 11.44
C LYS A 29 33.41 16.35 11.25
N TYR A 30 32.81 17.52 10.99
CA TYR A 30 31.40 17.68 10.65
C TYR A 30 31.25 18.50 9.36
N SER A 31 30.19 18.24 8.61
CA SER A 31 29.80 19.00 7.43
C SER A 31 28.97 20.23 7.83
N SER A 32 28.91 21.26 6.97
CA SER A 32 27.98 22.38 7.17
C SER A 32 26.51 21.95 7.25
N ARG A 33 26.19 20.79 6.65
CA ARG A 33 24.86 20.17 6.72
C ARG A 33 24.56 19.46 8.05
N ASP A 34 25.60 19.13 8.82
CA ASP A 34 25.47 18.43 10.11
C ASP A 34 25.29 19.42 11.27
N ILE A 35 25.28 20.73 10.99
CA ILE A 35 24.99 21.76 11.98
C ILE A 35 23.54 21.58 12.45
N ALA A 36 23.31 21.76 13.76
CA ALA A 36 22.00 21.63 14.37
C ALA A 36 20.97 22.52 13.65
N ALA A 37 20.04 21.87 12.93
CA ALA A 37 18.91 22.49 12.26
C ALA A 37 17.65 21.68 12.55
N HIS A 38 16.50 22.36 12.65
CA HIS A 38 15.20 21.74 12.95
C HIS A 38 15.22 20.82 14.19
N THR A 39 15.78 21.33 15.29
CA THR A 39 15.91 20.60 16.56
C THR A 39 14.57 20.30 17.25
N THR A 40 13.48 20.90 16.78
CA THR A 40 12.13 20.72 17.32
C THR A 40 11.24 19.96 16.33
N LEU A 41 10.76 18.79 16.72
CA LEU A 41 9.77 18.04 15.94
C LEU A 41 8.37 18.66 16.13
N LYS A 42 7.59 18.70 15.05
CA LYS A 42 6.19 19.16 15.09
C LYS A 42 5.28 17.96 15.40
N PRO A 43 4.63 17.91 16.58
CA PRO A 43 3.61 16.89 16.82
C PRO A 43 2.34 17.22 16.04
N ARG A 44 1.56 16.17 15.71
CA ARG A 44 0.21 16.36 15.15
C ARG A 44 -0.67 17.00 16.21
N LYS A 45 -1.42 18.04 15.82
CA LYS A 45 -2.44 18.67 16.67
C LYS A 45 -3.78 17.95 16.50
N GLU A 46 -4.69 18.16 17.45
CA GLU A 46 -6.08 17.72 17.31
C GLU A 46 -6.67 18.22 15.98
N GLY A 47 -7.36 17.34 15.25
CA GLY A 47 -7.86 17.60 13.90
C GLY A 47 -6.85 17.40 12.76
N GLN A 48 -5.60 17.02 13.05
CA GLN A 48 -4.59 16.63 12.06
C GLN A 48 -4.38 15.10 12.02
N ASP A 49 -5.43 14.34 12.33
CA ASP A 49 -5.38 12.88 12.43
C ASP A 49 -4.34 12.42 13.45
N THR A 50 -4.57 12.85 14.70
CA THR A 50 -3.84 12.32 15.85
C THR A 50 -4.13 10.83 16.01
N GLN A 51 -3.20 10.09 16.61
CA GLN A 51 -3.36 8.65 16.81
C GLN A 51 -4.64 8.33 17.61
N ASP A 52 -4.95 9.14 18.62
CA ASP A 52 -6.14 8.98 19.46
C ASP A 52 -7.45 9.26 18.70
N GLU A 53 -7.43 10.15 17.71
CA GLU A 53 -8.59 10.38 16.83
C GLU A 53 -8.79 9.20 15.88
N LEU A 54 -7.72 8.71 15.27
CA LEU A 54 -7.78 7.57 14.36
C LEU A 54 -8.28 6.30 15.05
N GLN A 55 -7.87 6.07 16.31
CA GLN A 55 -8.37 4.93 17.09
C GLN A 55 -9.85 5.02 17.43
N ARG A 56 -10.41 6.23 17.52
CA ARG A 56 -11.83 6.45 17.84
C ARG A 56 -12.74 6.45 16.62
N ARG A 57 -12.19 6.58 15.41
CA ARG A 57 -12.96 6.67 14.16
C ARG A 57 -13.14 5.29 13.51
N ASN A 58 -14.31 5.07 12.94
CA ASN A 58 -14.57 3.94 12.04
C ASN A 58 -14.11 4.31 10.62
N LEU A 59 -12.84 4.02 10.30
CA LEU A 59 -12.25 4.39 9.01
C LEU A 59 -12.92 3.69 7.82
N ARG A 60 -13.50 2.50 8.04
CA ARG A 60 -14.21 1.75 7.00
C ARG A 60 -15.45 2.49 6.52
N ASP A 61 -16.32 2.87 7.45
CA ASP A 61 -17.58 3.55 7.14
C ASP A 61 -17.32 4.92 6.47
N GLU A 62 -16.32 5.67 6.97
CA GLU A 62 -15.92 6.95 6.39
C GLU A 62 -15.40 6.81 4.96
N LEU A 63 -14.65 5.74 4.68
CA LEU A 63 -14.14 5.42 3.35
C LEU A 63 -15.29 5.08 2.40
N GLU A 64 -16.18 4.17 2.80
CA GLU A 64 -17.33 3.76 1.98
C GLU A 64 -18.25 4.95 1.66
N ASP A 65 -18.51 5.84 2.62
CA ASP A 65 -19.28 7.06 2.41
C ASP A 65 -18.59 8.05 1.45
N ARG A 66 -17.27 8.21 1.59
CA ARG A 66 -16.49 9.11 0.74
C ARG A 66 -16.43 8.57 -0.68
N GLU A 67 -16.25 7.26 -0.85
CA GLU A 67 -16.28 6.59 -2.14
C GLU A 67 -17.65 6.75 -2.79
N ARG A 68 -18.75 6.48 -2.07
CA ARG A 68 -20.11 6.68 -2.58
C ARG A 68 -20.34 8.10 -3.12
N ARG A 69 -19.87 9.13 -2.41
CA ARG A 69 -19.95 10.53 -2.85
C ARG A 69 -19.05 10.83 -4.04
N HIS A 70 -17.85 10.24 -4.06
CA HIS A 70 -16.92 10.41 -5.17
C HIS A 70 -17.47 9.77 -6.45
N PHE A 71 -17.92 8.51 -6.40
CA PHE A 71 -18.48 7.80 -7.53
C PHE A 71 -19.75 8.44 -8.07
N SER A 72 -20.67 8.89 -7.21
CA SER A 72 -21.86 9.63 -7.69
C SER A 72 -21.50 10.94 -8.37
N SER A 73 -20.50 11.67 -7.85
CA SER A 73 -20.04 12.92 -8.47
C SER A 73 -19.27 12.71 -9.79
N LYS A 74 -18.54 11.58 -9.91
CA LYS A 74 -17.78 11.22 -11.10
C LYS A 74 -18.71 10.74 -12.21
N GLU A 75 -19.67 9.89 -11.89
CA GLU A 75 -20.69 9.40 -12.82
C GLU A 75 -21.50 10.57 -13.43
N ASP A 76 -21.88 11.57 -12.62
CA ASP A 76 -22.52 12.80 -13.10
C ASP A 76 -21.61 13.71 -13.93
N ARG A 77 -20.29 13.66 -13.74
CA ARG A 77 -19.34 14.39 -14.59
C ARG A 77 -19.14 13.67 -15.92
N ASP A 78 -19.03 12.36 -15.91
CA ASP A 78 -18.80 11.57 -17.12
C ASP A 78 -20.04 11.57 -18.03
N ARG A 79 -21.26 11.50 -17.46
CA ARG A 79 -22.51 11.73 -18.19
C ARG A 79 -22.62 13.12 -18.81
N ARG A 80 -22.09 14.15 -18.15
CA ARG A 80 -22.06 15.53 -18.67
C ARG A 80 -20.94 15.77 -19.69
N LYS A 81 -19.82 15.04 -19.59
CA LYS A 81 -18.66 15.14 -20.49
C LYS A 81 -18.86 14.35 -21.78
N GLY A 82 -19.65 13.27 -21.77
CA GLY A 82 -20.03 12.49 -22.95
C GLY A 82 -20.90 13.22 -23.98
N GLY A 83 -21.38 14.44 -23.70
CA GLY A 83 -22.23 15.22 -24.59
C GLY A 83 -21.53 16.28 -25.47
N HIS A 84 -20.21 16.50 -25.32
CA HIS A 84 -19.54 17.66 -25.95
C HIS A 84 -18.33 17.32 -26.86
N LEU A 85 -18.09 16.06 -27.23
CA LEU A 85 -16.87 15.69 -27.97
C LEU A 85 -17.11 14.87 -29.25
N LEU A 86 -18.25 15.01 -29.95
CA LEU A 86 -18.47 14.28 -31.20
C LEU A 86 -18.67 15.11 -32.48
N LEU A 87 -18.57 16.44 -32.49
CA LEU A 87 -18.71 17.14 -33.78
C LEU A 87 -18.13 18.55 -33.85
N GLU A 88 -16.82 18.70 -34.08
CA GLU A 88 -16.31 19.67 -35.06
C GLU A 88 -14.83 19.40 -35.39
N GLY A 89 -14.57 19.06 -36.65
CA GLY A 89 -13.22 18.82 -37.14
C GLY A 89 -12.41 20.11 -37.30
N SER A 90 -11.14 20.06 -36.95
CA SER A 90 -10.13 20.88 -37.64
C SER A 90 -8.88 20.04 -37.85
N ARG A 91 -8.76 19.54 -39.08
CA ARG A 91 -7.53 19.11 -39.73
C ARG A 91 -6.37 20.03 -39.34
N ARG A 92 -5.25 19.47 -38.87
CA ARG A 92 -3.93 20.05 -39.12
C ARG A 92 -2.95 18.92 -39.38
N ASP A 93 -2.48 18.95 -40.62
CA ASP A 93 -1.48 18.09 -41.22
C ASP A 93 -0.22 17.94 -40.38
N VAL A 94 0.32 16.73 -40.49
CA VAL A 94 1.68 16.32 -40.14
C VAL A 94 2.66 17.13 -40.99
N GLU A 95 3.64 17.82 -40.38
CA GLU A 95 4.96 18.04 -41.00
C GLU A 95 5.98 18.66 -40.01
N ASP A 96 7.03 17.88 -39.72
CA ASP A 96 8.44 18.27 -39.61
C ASP A 96 8.88 19.46 -38.73
N ARG A 97 9.26 19.16 -37.48
CA ARG A 97 10.47 19.71 -36.81
C ARG A 97 10.67 19.11 -35.40
N ILE A 98 11.44 18.02 -35.31
CA ILE A 98 11.94 17.51 -34.02
C ILE A 98 13.16 18.34 -33.63
N VAL A 99 12.95 19.42 -32.88
CA VAL A 99 13.99 20.09 -32.08
C VAL A 99 13.93 19.45 -30.70
N PRO A 100 15.04 18.94 -30.11
CA PRO A 100 15.01 18.42 -28.76
C PRO A 100 14.86 19.58 -27.78
N ARG A 101 13.62 19.96 -27.49
CA ARG A 101 13.28 20.78 -26.33
C ARG A 101 13.49 19.91 -25.10
N SER A 102 14.31 20.41 -24.18
CA SER A 102 14.44 19.92 -22.81
C SER A 102 13.04 19.76 -22.21
N VAL A 103 12.62 18.51 -22.07
CA VAL A 103 11.36 18.12 -21.44
C VAL A 103 11.53 18.33 -19.95
N ASP A 104 10.83 19.32 -19.42
CA ASP A 104 10.62 19.51 -17.99
C ASP A 104 9.83 18.31 -17.47
N ALA A 105 10.32 17.66 -16.42
CA ALA A 105 9.83 16.37 -15.95
C ALA A 105 8.77 16.54 -14.86
N ASP A 106 7.70 17.31 -15.14
CA ASP A 106 6.61 17.52 -14.17
C ASP A 106 5.21 17.67 -14.81
N ASP A 107 4.98 17.11 -16.01
CA ASP A 107 3.65 17.13 -16.65
C ASP A 107 3.30 15.83 -17.40
N ALA A 108 3.50 14.69 -16.73
CA ALA A 108 3.08 13.37 -17.21
C ALA A 108 1.83 12.89 -16.46
N ASP A 109 0.73 13.63 -16.55
CA ASP A 109 -0.62 13.07 -16.40
C ASP A 109 -1.03 12.51 -17.78
N VAL A 110 -0.43 11.37 -18.14
CA VAL A 110 -0.92 10.54 -19.24
C VAL A 110 -1.94 9.59 -18.67
N ASP A 111 -3.19 10.01 -18.82
CA ASP A 111 -4.40 9.20 -18.74
C ASP A 111 -4.18 7.98 -19.65
N ALA A 112 -3.80 6.84 -19.03
CA ALA A 112 -3.75 5.56 -19.71
C ALA A 112 -5.19 5.13 -19.95
N GLN A 113 -5.77 5.62 -21.03
CA GLN A 113 -6.98 5.07 -21.65
C GLN A 113 -6.68 3.62 -22.03
N SER A 114 -6.97 2.68 -21.14
CA SER A 114 -7.24 1.30 -21.52
C SER A 114 -8.70 1.24 -21.95
N ASP A 115 -8.95 1.57 -23.21
CA ASP A 115 -10.12 1.06 -23.92
C ASP A 115 -9.91 -0.44 -24.11
N ASP A 116 -10.51 -1.24 -23.23
CA ASP A 116 -10.86 -2.63 -23.52
C ASP A 116 -12.36 -2.75 -23.26
N ASP A 117 -13.12 -2.37 -24.28
CA ASP A 117 -14.55 -2.53 -24.38
C ASP A 117 -14.79 -3.91 -25.00
N SER A 118 -15.05 -4.90 -24.14
CA SER A 118 -15.66 -6.16 -24.54
C SER A 118 -16.71 -6.52 -23.48
N ASP A 119 -17.88 -5.92 -23.66
CA ASP A 119 -19.14 -6.38 -23.11
C ASP A 119 -19.43 -7.77 -23.72
N ASP A 120 -19.16 -8.83 -22.96
CA ASP A 120 -19.70 -10.17 -23.21
C ASP A 120 -20.58 -10.51 -22.01
N ASP A 121 -21.87 -10.23 -22.19
CA ASP A 121 -22.96 -10.58 -21.31
C ASP A 121 -23.25 -12.07 -21.55
N ASP A 122 -22.47 -12.95 -20.91
CA ASP A 122 -22.73 -14.39 -20.83
C ASP A 122 -22.97 -14.77 -19.35
N ASP A 123 -24.15 -15.35 -19.09
CA ASP A 123 -24.61 -15.89 -17.81
C ASP A 123 -23.62 -16.92 -17.22
N ASP A 124 -22.82 -16.52 -16.22
CA ASP A 124 -22.00 -17.44 -15.41
C ASP A 124 -22.52 -17.53 -13.95
N GLU A 125 -23.80 -17.90 -13.76
CA GLU A 125 -24.37 -18.24 -12.43
C GLU A 125 -23.60 -19.41 -11.74
N ASP A 126 -22.90 -20.25 -12.51
CA ASP A 126 -22.12 -21.39 -12.01
C ASP A 126 -20.86 -20.97 -11.22
N ASP A 127 -20.24 -19.82 -11.52
CA ASP A 127 -19.03 -19.34 -10.85
C ASP A 127 -19.31 -18.72 -9.47
N GLU A 128 -20.47 -18.08 -9.29
CA GLU A 128 -20.91 -17.57 -7.98
C GLU A 128 -21.28 -18.70 -7.01
N GLU A 129 -21.94 -19.76 -7.49
CA GLU A 129 -22.27 -20.93 -6.67
C GLU A 129 -21.00 -21.67 -6.21
N ALA A 130 -19.98 -21.77 -7.07
CA ALA A 130 -18.68 -22.35 -6.72
C ALA A 130 -17.98 -21.57 -5.58
N LEU A 131 -18.00 -20.24 -5.64
CA LEU A 131 -17.39 -19.36 -4.62
C LEU A 131 -18.11 -19.43 -3.28
N LEU A 132 -19.45 -19.51 -3.27
CA LEU A 132 -20.23 -19.67 -2.03
C LEU A 132 -19.96 -21.02 -1.36
N ALA A 133 -19.85 -22.09 -2.15
CA ALA A 133 -19.51 -23.42 -1.64
C ALA A 133 -18.08 -23.48 -1.05
N GLU A 134 -17.12 -22.76 -1.63
CA GLU A 134 -15.76 -22.67 -1.10
C GLU A 134 -15.72 -21.88 0.23
N LEU A 135 -16.49 -20.79 0.33
CA LEU A 135 -16.62 -20.02 1.57
C LEU A 135 -17.26 -20.84 2.70
N GLU A 136 -18.25 -21.68 2.40
CA GLU A 136 -18.83 -22.58 3.40
C GLU A 136 -17.84 -23.66 3.86
N ARG A 137 -17.03 -24.21 2.94
CA ARG A 137 -15.94 -25.14 3.30
C ARG A 137 -14.90 -24.47 4.20
N LEU A 138 -14.44 -23.27 3.86
CA LEU A 138 -13.50 -22.47 4.67
C LEU A 138 -14.08 -22.12 6.05
N ARG A 139 -15.37 -21.76 6.13
CA ARG A 139 -16.03 -21.48 7.41
C ARG A 139 -16.13 -22.73 8.29
N LYS A 140 -16.42 -23.88 7.70
CA LYS A 140 -16.50 -25.16 8.41
C LYS A 140 -15.13 -25.62 8.89
N GLU A 141 -14.11 -25.55 8.05
CA GLU A 141 -12.72 -25.89 8.42
C GLU A 141 -12.22 -24.99 9.55
N LYS A 142 -12.50 -23.68 9.47
CA LYS A 142 -12.11 -22.71 10.51
C LYS A 142 -12.84 -22.93 11.83
N ALA A 143 -14.11 -23.36 11.79
CA ALA A 143 -14.86 -23.72 12.99
C ALA A 143 -14.26 -24.97 13.65
N GLU A 144 -13.95 -26.01 12.87
CA GLU A 144 -13.32 -27.24 13.36
C GLU A 144 -11.91 -26.99 13.92
N GLN A 145 -11.12 -26.16 13.24
CA GLN A 145 -9.77 -25.78 13.70
C GLN A 145 -9.83 -24.99 15.00
N LYS A 146 -10.82 -24.10 15.15
CA LYS A 146 -11.05 -23.36 16.39
C LYS A 146 -11.50 -24.27 17.54
N GLU A 147 -12.38 -25.24 17.28
CA GLU A 147 -12.78 -26.22 18.28
C GLU A 147 -11.59 -27.08 18.73
N ARG A 148 -10.72 -27.48 17.80
CA ARG A 148 -9.49 -28.21 18.11
C ARG A 148 -8.52 -27.38 18.96
N GLU A 149 -8.31 -26.11 18.60
CA GLU A 149 -7.49 -25.18 19.41
C GLU A 149 -8.07 -24.93 20.79
N GLU A 150 -9.40 -24.85 20.92
CA GLU A 150 -10.06 -24.68 22.22
C GLU A 150 -9.93 -25.95 23.08
N GLN A 151 -10.01 -27.14 22.49
CA GLN A 151 -9.75 -28.40 23.20
C GLN A 151 -8.30 -28.49 23.68
N GLU A 152 -7.33 -28.20 22.82
CA GLU A 152 -5.90 -28.19 23.20
C GLU A 152 -5.62 -27.17 24.32
N LYS A 153 -6.22 -25.98 24.25
CA LYS A 153 -6.12 -24.98 25.34
C LYS A 153 -6.76 -25.46 26.65
N GLN A 154 -7.89 -26.16 26.58
CA GLN A 154 -8.53 -26.73 27.77
C GLN A 154 -7.69 -27.83 28.40
N GLU A 155 -7.04 -28.67 27.60
CA GLU A 155 -6.10 -29.69 28.08
C GLU A 155 -4.86 -29.06 28.70
N GLU A 156 -4.31 -28.00 28.09
CA GLU A 156 -3.17 -27.27 28.64
C GLU A 156 -3.52 -26.59 29.98
N LEU A 157 -4.73 -26.03 30.11
CA LEU A 157 -5.20 -25.45 31.36
C LEU A 157 -5.37 -26.52 32.45
N LYS A 158 -5.95 -27.67 32.13
CA LYS A 158 -6.07 -28.81 33.06
C LYS A 158 -4.69 -29.33 33.47
N ALA A 159 -3.76 -29.45 32.53
CA ALA A 159 -2.40 -29.88 32.83
C ALA A 159 -1.66 -28.85 33.73
N LYS A 160 -1.85 -27.56 33.51
CA LYS A 160 -1.33 -26.50 34.39
C LYS A 160 -1.96 -26.56 35.78
N GLU A 161 -3.27 -26.80 35.87
CA GLU A 161 -3.99 -26.95 37.14
C GLU A 161 -3.50 -28.18 37.91
N GLU A 162 -3.34 -29.33 37.24
CA GLU A 162 -2.76 -30.55 37.82
C GLU A 162 -1.32 -30.37 38.27
N GLN A 163 -0.49 -29.65 37.51
CA GLN A 163 0.87 -29.31 37.92
C GLN A 163 0.88 -28.41 39.17
N LEU A 164 -0.05 -27.45 39.25
CA LEU A 164 -0.19 -26.55 40.38
C LEU A 164 -0.67 -27.32 41.63
N LEU A 165 -1.63 -28.23 41.49
CA LEU A 165 -2.09 -29.14 42.55
C LEU A 165 -0.99 -30.11 43.01
N ARG A 166 -0.21 -30.69 42.09
CA ARG A 166 0.92 -31.57 42.41
C ARG A 166 2.06 -30.83 43.10
N GLY A 167 2.28 -29.56 42.76
CA GLY A 167 3.30 -28.71 43.38
C GLY A 167 2.97 -28.26 44.82
N ILE A 168 1.69 -28.29 45.21
CA ILE A 168 1.23 -27.92 46.56
C ILE A 168 1.28 -29.13 47.53
N LEU A 169 1.39 -30.36 47.02
CA LEU A 169 1.40 -31.61 47.80
C LEU A 169 2.81 -32.22 47.99
N SER A 170 3.88 -31.47 47.68
CA SER A 170 5.28 -31.79 48.00
C SER A 170 5.86 -30.78 48.96
#